data_AF-A0AAU5JXF9-F1
#
_entry.id   AF-A0AAU5JXF9-F1
#
_cell.length_a   1.000
_cell.length_b   1.000
_cell.length_c   1.000
_cell.angle_alpha   90.00
_cell.angle_beta   90.00
_cell.angle_gamma   90.00
#
_symmetry.space_group_name_H-M   'P 1'
#
loop_
_entity.id
_entity.type
_entity.pdbx_description
1 polymer ?
#
loop_
_entity_poly.entity_id
_entity_poly.type
_entity_poly.pdbx_seq_one_letter_code
_entity_poly.pdbx_strand_id
1 'polypeptide(L)'
;MSGGGGWWVLVETQRYGDWELARTVPVDGGRDRAIAAAGELARTCTPSGSVTEEPEAYGRRVFRVAETDWHVEMGASYWSDDSKESRTTMTHLRISVAELEYAHDTPAAKPPPKGALRRMLGRD
;
A
#
# COMPACT_ATOMS: atom_id res chain seq x y z
N MET A 1 -8.14 6.82 -21.27
CA MET A 1 -7.05 5.89 -21.61
C MET A 1 -7.69 4.59 -22.04
N SER A 2 -7.61 4.25 -23.32
CA SER A 2 -8.30 3.09 -23.90
C SER A 2 -7.41 1.85 -23.84
N GLY A 3 -7.92 0.79 -23.20
CA GLY A 3 -7.79 -0.62 -23.59
C GLY A 3 -6.40 -1.23 -23.73
N GLY A 4 -5.92 -1.88 -22.68
CA GLY A 4 -4.79 -2.83 -22.67
C GLY A 4 -4.24 -2.99 -21.27
N GLY A 5 -4.19 -4.22 -20.74
CA GLY A 5 -3.70 -4.51 -19.39
C GLY A 5 -2.32 -3.90 -19.14
N GLY A 6 -2.22 -3.11 -18.07
CA GLY A 6 -0.98 -2.45 -17.65
C GLY A 6 -0.31 -3.22 -16.52
N TRP A 7 0.99 -3.04 -16.34
CA TRP A 7 1.70 -3.61 -15.21
C TRP A 7 1.68 -2.66 -14.02
N TRP A 8 1.53 -3.23 -12.83
CA TRP A 8 1.41 -2.49 -11.59
C TRP A 8 2.35 -3.09 -10.54
N VAL A 9 2.83 -2.22 -9.66
CA VAL A 9 3.40 -2.61 -8.37
C VAL A 9 2.30 -2.48 -7.33
N LEU A 10 2.02 -3.57 -6.63
CA LEU A 10 1.11 -3.62 -5.51
C LEU A 10 1.92 -3.52 -4.21
N VAL A 11 1.46 -2.72 -3.27
CA VAL A 11 2.10 -2.56 -1.97
C VAL A 11 1.09 -2.88 -0.89
N GLU A 12 1.34 -3.94 -0.14
CA GLU A 12 0.53 -4.35 0.99
C GLU A 12 1.25 -4.03 2.30
N THR A 13 0.50 -3.54 3.27
CA THR A 13 0.96 -3.30 4.64
C THR A 13 0.25 -4.25 5.58
N GLN A 14 0.93 -4.70 6.63
CA GLN A 14 0.25 -5.47 7.67
C GLN A 14 -0.51 -4.52 8.62
N ARG A 15 -1.83 -4.71 8.74
CA ARG A 15 -2.68 -4.02 9.72
C ARG A 15 -3.49 -5.03 10.52
N TYR A 16 -3.40 -4.92 11.84
CA TYR A 16 -4.12 -5.80 12.78
C TYR A 16 -3.94 -7.32 12.53
N GLY A 17 -2.82 -7.72 11.93
CA GLY A 17 -2.51 -9.11 11.58
C GLY A 17 -2.81 -9.47 10.13
N ASP A 18 -3.67 -8.71 9.45
CA ASP A 18 -4.06 -8.93 8.05
C ASP A 18 -3.22 -8.10 7.09
N TRP A 19 -3.12 -8.58 5.85
CA TRP A 19 -2.51 -7.84 4.75
C TRP A 19 -3.57 -6.98 4.06
N GLU A 20 -3.30 -5.68 3.99
CA GLU A 20 -4.16 -4.73 3.29
C GLU A 20 -3.39 -4.10 2.14
N LEU A 21 -3.99 -4.05 0.95
CA LEU A 21 -3.47 -3.31 -0.18
C LEU A 21 -3.49 -1.80 0.13
N ALA A 22 -2.34 -1.25 0.47
CA ALA A 22 -2.19 0.14 0.87
C ALA A 22 -2.04 1.08 -0.34
N ARG A 23 -1.41 0.58 -1.42
CA ARG A 23 -1.10 1.38 -2.60
C ARG A 23 -0.95 0.51 -3.84
N THR A 24 -1.34 1.06 -4.98
CA THR A 24 -1.01 0.55 -6.31
C THR A 24 -0.22 1.61 -7.08
N VAL A 25 0.79 1.19 -7.83
CA VAL A 25 1.62 2.08 -8.65
C VAL A 25 1.58 1.59 -10.09
N PRO A 26 1.01 2.35 -11.04
CA PRO A 26 1.06 1.98 -12.44
C PRO A 26 2.49 2.11 -12.95
N VAL A 27 2.92 1.17 -13.78
CA VAL A 27 4.25 1.20 -14.40
C VAL A 27 4.10 1.30 -15.91
N ASP A 28 4.67 2.37 -16.47
CA ASP A 28 4.76 2.53 -17.90
C ASP A 28 5.79 1.56 -18.49
N GLY A 29 5.32 0.50 -19.13
CA GLY A 29 6.15 -0.49 -19.80
C GLY A 29 5.69 -1.92 -19.56
N GLY A 30 6.57 -2.87 -19.88
CA GLY A 30 6.31 -4.31 -19.69
C GLY A 30 6.69 -4.82 -18.30
N ARG A 31 6.44 -6.12 -18.08
CA ARG A 31 6.72 -6.88 -16.85
C ARG A 31 8.10 -6.59 -16.27
N ASP A 32 9.15 -6.60 -17.07
CA ASP A 32 10.53 -6.43 -16.60
C ASP A 32 10.75 -5.06 -15.96
N ARG A 33 10.11 -4.02 -16.49
CA ARG A 33 10.18 -2.68 -15.92
C ARG A 33 9.43 -2.60 -14.59
N ALA A 34 8.31 -3.31 -14.47
CA ALA A 34 7.56 -3.42 -13.23
C ALA A 34 8.33 -4.20 -12.16
N ILE A 35 9.02 -5.28 -12.53
CA ILE A 35 9.94 -6.03 -11.66
C ILE A 35 11.08 -5.14 -11.17
N ALA A 36 11.70 -4.36 -12.06
CA ALA A 36 12.75 -3.41 -11.68
C ALA A 36 12.23 -2.34 -10.72
N ALA A 37 11.07 -1.75 -11.02
CA ALA A 37 10.42 -0.74 -10.19
C ALA A 37 10.02 -1.28 -8.81
N ALA A 38 9.46 -2.49 -8.74
CA ALA A 38 9.14 -3.16 -7.47
C ALA A 38 10.39 -3.41 -6.63
N GLY A 39 11.46 -3.90 -7.25
CA GLY A 39 12.74 -4.10 -6.57
C GLY A 39 13.35 -2.80 -6.04
N GLU A 40 13.26 -1.71 -6.80
CA GLU A 40 13.67 -0.37 -6.34
C GLU A 40 12.82 0.11 -5.17
N LEU A 41 11.48 0.05 -5.31
CA LEU A 41 10.56 0.45 -4.26
C LEU A 41 10.78 -0.34 -2.96
N ALA A 42 11.10 -1.63 -3.06
CA ALA A 42 11.42 -2.45 -1.90
C ALA A 42 12.64 -1.93 -1.12
N ARG A 43 13.57 -1.21 -1.77
CA ARG A 43 14.73 -0.59 -1.13
C ARG A 43 14.47 0.85 -0.68
N THR A 44 13.49 1.54 -1.25
CA THR A 44 13.29 2.99 -1.07
C THR A 44 11.96 3.38 -0.40
N CYS A 45 11.14 2.42 0.02
CA CYS A 45 9.86 2.70 0.68
C CYS A 45 9.99 3.04 2.17
N THR A 46 9.01 3.81 2.65
CA THR A 46 8.69 4.07 4.06
C THR A 46 7.85 2.92 4.65
N PRO A 47 7.69 2.87 5.99
CA PRO A 47 6.74 1.95 6.65
C PRO A 47 5.31 1.96 6.12
N SER A 48 4.88 3.04 5.46
CA SER A 48 3.55 3.16 4.85
C SER A 48 3.47 2.64 3.41
N GLY A 49 4.59 2.25 2.79
CA GLY A 49 4.65 1.89 1.36
C GLY A 49 4.83 3.06 0.39
N SER A 50 4.95 4.29 0.89
CA SER A 50 5.31 5.48 0.09
C SER A 50 6.82 5.51 -0.18
N VAL A 51 7.26 6.15 -1.27
CA VAL A 51 8.68 6.38 -1.56
C VAL A 51 9.26 7.40 -0.57
N THR A 52 10.50 7.21 -0.13
CA THR A 52 11.26 8.19 0.66
C THR A 52 12.58 8.57 -0.01
N GLU A 53 13.01 9.81 0.21
CA GLU A 53 14.36 10.30 -0.16
C GLU A 53 15.42 9.87 0.87
N GLU A 54 15.00 9.43 2.06
CA GLU A 54 15.87 9.01 3.16
C GLU A 54 15.60 7.54 3.53
N PRO A 55 15.91 6.57 2.66
CA PRO A 55 15.67 5.16 2.94
C PRO A 55 16.49 4.64 4.13
N GLU A 56 17.67 5.21 4.38
CA GLU A 56 18.60 4.82 5.46
C GLU A 56 18.15 5.28 6.85
N ALA A 57 17.11 6.13 6.95
CA ALA A 57 16.50 6.49 8.24
C ALA A 57 15.81 5.27 8.91
N TYR A 58 15.62 4.18 8.17
CA TYR A 58 14.98 2.95 8.62
C TYR A 58 15.95 1.77 8.50
N GLY A 59 16.05 0.95 9.55
CA GLY A 59 16.68 -0.35 9.42
C GLY A 59 15.84 -1.20 8.46
N ARG A 60 16.44 -1.77 7.41
CA ARG A 60 15.69 -2.46 6.36
C ARG A 60 16.30 -3.82 6.02
N ARG A 61 15.43 -4.82 5.83
CA ARG A 61 15.79 -6.10 5.20
C ARG A 61 14.82 -6.37 4.07
N VAL A 62 15.37 -6.66 2.89
CA VAL A 62 14.59 -6.94 1.68
C VAL A 62 14.82 -8.38 1.28
N PHE A 63 13.76 -9.17 1.27
CA PHE A 63 13.78 -10.57 0.86
C PHE A 63 13.03 -10.68 -0.45
N ARG A 64 13.72 -11.13 -1.51
CA ARG A 64 13.05 -11.53 -2.74
C ARG A 64 12.51 -12.94 -2.52
N VAL A 65 11.19 -13.07 -2.39
CA VAL A 65 10.53 -14.34 -2.06
C VAL A 65 10.05 -15.08 -3.31
N ALA A 66 9.82 -14.34 -4.40
CA ALA A 66 9.61 -14.90 -5.74
C ALA A 66 10.18 -13.94 -6.80
N GLU A 67 10.07 -14.31 -8.08
CA GLU A 67 10.54 -13.46 -9.17
C GLU A 67 9.88 -12.07 -9.15
N THR A 68 8.60 -12.03 -8.81
CA THR A 68 7.73 -10.85 -8.83
C THR A 68 7.34 -10.36 -7.43
N ASP A 69 7.92 -10.91 -6.37
CA ASP A 69 7.46 -10.70 -4.99
C ASP A 69 8.60 -10.46 -4.01
N TRP A 70 8.43 -9.41 -3.20
CA TRP A 70 9.36 -8.98 -2.16
C TRP A 70 8.64 -8.86 -0.82
N HIS A 71 9.29 -9.35 0.23
CA HIS A 71 8.95 -9.06 1.61
C HIS A 71 9.97 -8.08 2.17
N VAL A 72 9.50 -7.01 2.79
CA VAL A 72 10.35 -5.98 3.39
C VAL A 72 10.05 -5.90 4.87
N GLU A 73 11.08 -6.04 5.70
CA GLU A 73 11.03 -5.76 7.13
C GLU A 73 11.71 -4.41 7.38
N MET A 74 11.03 -3.52 8.09
CA MET A 74 11.55 -2.20 8.45
C MET A 74 11.47 -1.95 9.95
N GLY A 75 12.60 -1.59 10.54
CA GLY A 75 12.72 -1.10 11.90
C GLY A 75 12.83 0.42 11.91
N ALA A 76 12.00 1.08 12.71
CA ALA A 76 12.15 2.49 13.06
C ALA A 76 12.40 2.59 14.55
N SER A 77 13.47 3.30 14.93
CA SER A 77 13.76 3.59 16.32
C SER A 77 13.41 5.04 16.64
N TYR A 78 12.78 5.27 17.78
CA TYR A 78 12.44 6.60 18.27
C TYR A 78 12.62 6.66 19.78
N TRP A 79 12.89 7.86 20.28
CA TRP A 79 12.88 8.12 21.72
C TRP A 79 11.44 8.30 22.19
N SER A 80 11.01 7.51 23.18
CA SER A 80 9.70 7.62 23.79
C SER A 80 9.79 8.54 25.00
N ASP A 81 9.20 9.73 24.90
CA ASP A 81 9.19 10.68 26.02
C ASP A 81 8.37 10.17 27.22
N ASP A 82 7.36 9.34 26.99
CA ASP A 82 6.52 8.80 28.06
C ASP A 82 7.26 7.75 28.89
N SER A 83 8.01 6.87 28.23
CA SER A 83 8.75 5.78 28.89
C SER A 83 10.23 6.07 29.12
N LYS A 84 10.73 7.24 28.67
CA LYS A 84 12.13 7.69 28.81
C LYS A 84 13.15 6.65 28.34
N GLU A 85 12.84 5.97 27.24
CA GLU A 85 13.67 4.93 26.66
C GLU A 85 13.64 4.98 25.13
N SER A 86 14.65 4.36 24.51
CA SER A 86 14.62 4.09 23.07
C SER A 86 13.66 2.94 22.79
N ARG A 87 12.73 3.16 21.87
CA ARG A 87 11.81 2.13 21.37
C ARG A 87 12.09 1.85 19.92
N THR A 88 11.89 0.60 19.51
CA THR A 88 11.95 0.18 18.12
C THR A 88 10.63 -0.46 17.73
N THR A 89 10.05 0.02 16.64
CA THR A 89 8.88 -0.59 16.01
C THR A 89 9.31 -1.31 14.74
N MET A 90 8.76 -2.51 14.52
CA MET A 90 8.91 -3.25 13.28
C MET A 90 7.64 -3.15 12.45
N THR A 91 7.80 -2.94 11.16
CA THR A 91 6.71 -2.95 10.16
C THR A 91 7.11 -3.87 9.02
N HIS A 92 6.12 -4.55 8.44
CA HIS A 92 6.31 -5.42 7.29
C HIS A 92 5.52 -4.93 6.09
N LEU A 93 6.13 -5.03 4.91
CA LEU A 93 5.49 -4.78 3.63
C LEU A 93 5.63 -5.99 2.72
N ARG A 94 4.62 -6.20 1.88
CA ARG A 94 4.74 -7.01 0.68
C ARG A 94 4.66 -6.11 -0.54
N ILE A 95 5.58 -6.31 -1.46
CA ILE A 95 5.64 -5.59 -2.72
C ILE A 95 5.61 -6.63 -3.80
N SER A 96 4.62 -6.57 -4.68
CA SER A 96 4.44 -7.55 -5.76
C SER A 96 4.15 -6.88 -7.09
N VAL A 97 4.37 -7.62 -8.17
CA VAL A 97 4.09 -7.17 -9.54
C VAL A 97 2.87 -7.91 -10.07
N ALA A 98 1.92 -7.16 -10.62
CA ALA A 98 0.70 -7.71 -11.20
C ALA A 98 0.35 -7.07 -12.55
N GLU A 99 -0.24 -7.86 -13.45
CA GLU A 99 -0.90 -7.35 -14.63
C GLU A 99 -2.35 -7.00 -14.27
N LEU A 100 -2.80 -5.81 -14.65
CA LEU A 100 -4.19 -5.40 -14.48
C LEU A 100 -5.04 -6.05 -15.58
N GLU A 101 -5.67 -7.17 -15.24
CA GLU A 101 -6.51 -7.93 -16.16
C GLU A 101 -7.86 -7.25 -16.42
N TYR A 102 -8.43 -6.63 -15.38
CA TYR A 102 -9.74 -6.01 -15.45
C TYR A 102 -9.80 -4.74 -14.60
N ALA A 103 -10.40 -3.69 -15.16
CA ALA A 103 -10.73 -2.48 -14.42
C ALA A 103 -12.11 -1.99 -14.84
N HIS A 104 -12.87 -1.55 -13.84
CA HIS A 104 -14.10 -0.83 -14.03
C HIS A 104 -14.15 0.31 -13.02
N ASP A 105 -14.52 1.50 -13.48
CA ASP A 105 -14.56 2.66 -12.62
C ASP A 105 -15.65 2.51 -11.56
N THR A 106 -15.34 2.94 -10.32
CA THR A 106 -16.33 2.94 -9.25
C THR A 106 -17.47 3.90 -9.63
N PRO A 107 -18.73 3.44 -9.65
CA PRO A 107 -19.84 4.31 -10.02
C PRO A 107 -20.00 5.43 -8.98
N ALA A 108 -20.38 6.62 -9.46
CA ALA A 108 -20.62 7.76 -8.58
C ALA A 108 -21.72 7.43 -7.55
N ALA A 109 -21.47 7.76 -6.28
CA ALA A 109 -22.46 7.58 -5.22
C ALA A 109 -23.70 8.43 -5.51
N LYS A 110 -24.89 7.81 -5.42
CA LYS A 110 -26.16 8.54 -5.49
C LYS A 110 -26.50 9.09 -4.11
N PRO A 111 -27.00 10.33 -3.99
CA PRO A 111 -27.49 10.84 -2.72
C PRO A 111 -28.65 9.95 -2.21
N PRO A 112 -28.80 9.79 -0.88
CA PRO A 112 -29.92 9.04 -0.33
C PRO A 112 -31.25 9.69 -0.75
N PRO A 113 -32.32 8.90 -0.99
CA PRO A 113 -33.62 9.44 -1.38
C PRO A 113 -34.15 10.40 -0.30
N LYS A 114 -34.54 11.61 -0.72
CA LYS A 114 -35.18 12.60 0.16
C LYS A 114 -36.43 11.97 0.77
N GLY A 115 -36.48 11.88 2.11
CA GLY A 115 -37.67 11.46 2.86
C GLY A 115 -37.59 10.12 3.58
N ALA A 116 -36.53 9.33 3.43
CA ALA A 116 -36.38 8.07 4.19
C ALA A 116 -36.23 8.31 5.70
N LEU A 117 -35.55 9.39 6.12
CA LEU A 117 -35.45 9.78 7.54
C LEU A 117 -36.76 10.28 8.15
N ARG A 118 -37.73 10.73 7.33
CA ARG A 118 -39.05 11.20 7.83
C ARG A 118 -39.94 10.05 8.30
N ARG A 119 -39.67 8.82 7.87
CA ARG A 119 -40.38 7.60 8.33
C ARG A 119 -39.72 6.92 9.53
N MET A 120 -38.43 7.18 9.80
CA MET A 120 -37.73 6.60 10.96
C MET A 120 -37.78 7.48 12.21
N LEU A 121 -37.94 8.80 12.06
CA LEU A 121 -38.01 9.76 13.17
C LEU A 121 -39.45 10.27 13.38
N GLY A 122 -40.42 9.35 13.42
CA GLY A 122 -41.85 9.65 13.60
C GLY A 122 -42.08 10.85 14.51
N ARG A 123 -42.54 11.94 13.90
CA ARG A 123 -42.98 13.14 14.61
C ARG A 123 -44.18 13.67 13.85
N ASP A 124 -45.34 13.27 14.33
CA ASP A 124 -46.59 14.01 14.15
C ASP A 124 -46.44 15.41 14.75
#